data_AF-A0A9E5BSI0-F1
#
_entry.id   AF-A0A9E5BSI0-F1
#
_cell.length_a   1.000
_cell.length_b   1.000
_cell.length_c   1.000
_cell.angle_alpha   90.00
_cell.angle_beta   90.00
_cell.angle_gamma   90.00
#
_symmetry.space_group_name_H-M   'P 1'
#
loop_
_entity.id
_entity.type
_entity.pdbx_description
1 polymer ?
#
loop_
_entity_poly.entity_id
_entity_poly.type
_entity_poly.pdbx_seq_one_letter_code
_entity_poly.pdbx_strand_id
1 'polypeptide(L)' 'MVMTAEFVKDDYAVPRLTKSYAKIPHVLDIPHLVRIQLDSYKWFREDGLADLFKDISPIQDFTGNRMELSFAREI' A
#
# COMPACT_ATOMS: atom_id res chain seq x y z
N MET A 1 -20.43 -25.32 17.53
CA MET A 1 -20.91 -25.73 16.18
C MET A 1 -19.97 -26.82 15.71
N VAL A 2 -20.45 -28.05 15.54
CA VAL A 2 -19.65 -29.14 14.97
C VAL A 2 -20.02 -29.22 13.51
N MET A 3 -19.07 -28.94 12.61
CA MET A 3 -19.27 -29.20 11.17
C MET A 3 -18.76 -30.61 10.88
N THR A 4 -19.60 -31.46 10.30
CA THR A 4 -19.22 -32.81 9.87
C THR A 4 -18.30 -32.71 8.65
N ALA A 5 -17.26 -33.54 8.62
CA ALA A 5 -16.15 -33.47 7.67
C ALA A 5 -16.53 -33.75 6.20
N GLU A 6 -17.80 -34.00 5.90
CA GLU A 6 -18.28 -34.43 4.58
C GLU A 6 -18.49 -33.26 3.59
N PHE A 7 -18.36 -32.00 4.04
CA PHE A 7 -18.61 -30.81 3.21
C PHE A 7 -17.37 -29.92 2.97
N VAL A 8 -16.15 -30.40 3.26
CA VAL A 8 -14.94 -29.61 3.05
C VAL A 8 -14.42 -29.85 1.63
N LYS A 9 -14.52 -28.82 0.78
CA LYS A 9 -13.86 -28.77 -0.54
C LYS A 9 -12.34 -28.71 -0.31
N ASP A 10 -11.58 -29.60 -0.95
CA ASP A 10 -10.14 -29.89 -0.69
C ASP A 10 -9.20 -28.67 -0.65
N ASP A 11 -9.57 -27.54 -1.27
CA ASP A 11 -8.69 -26.36 -1.39
C ASP A 11 -8.68 -25.42 -0.16
N TYR A 12 -9.54 -25.64 0.84
CA TYR A 12 -9.53 -24.83 2.05
C TYR A 12 -8.84 -25.57 3.20
N ALA A 13 -7.65 -25.11 3.58
CA ALA A 13 -6.97 -25.56 4.79
C ALA A 13 -7.91 -25.37 5.99
N VAL A 14 -8.39 -26.48 6.56
CA VAL A 14 -9.19 -26.46 7.79
C VAL A 14 -8.34 -25.87 8.91
N PRO A 15 -8.73 -24.73 9.51
CA PRO A 15 -7.95 -24.14 10.59
C PRO A 15 -7.86 -25.14 11.74
N ARG A 16 -6.64 -25.44 12.19
CA ARG A 16 -6.43 -26.26 13.39
C ARG A 16 -7.11 -25.56 14.56
N LEU A 17 -8.03 -26.26 15.22
CA LEU A 17 -8.70 -25.74 16.42
C LEU A 17 -7.65 -25.42 17.49
N THR A 18 -7.43 -24.14 17.75
CA THR A 18 -6.46 -23.64 18.73
C THR A 18 -7.22 -23.11 19.94
N LYS A 19 -6.90 -23.61 21.13
CA LYS A 19 -7.51 -23.17 22.38
C LYS A 19 -6.84 -21.89 22.87
N SER A 20 -7.62 -20.84 23.09
CA SER A 20 -7.16 -19.59 23.71
C SER A 20 -7.50 -19.57 25.20
N TYR A 21 -6.58 -19.07 26.03
CA TYR A 21 -6.78 -18.83 27.47
C TYR A 21 -6.93 -17.33 27.80
N ALA A 22 -7.07 -16.49 26.77
CA ALA A 22 -7.24 -15.05 26.96
C ALA A 22 -8.53 -14.75 27.75
N LYS A 23 -8.40 -13.98 28.83
CA LYS A 23 -9.53 -13.57 29.68
C LYS A 23 -10.21 -12.29 29.20
N ILE A 24 -9.47 -11.47 28.46
CA ILE A 24 -9.93 -10.18 27.93
C ILE A 24 -10.38 -10.39 26.48
N PRO A 25 -11.57 -9.91 26.07
CA PRO A 25 -12.02 -10.01 24.69
C PRO A 25 -11.17 -9.13 23.77
N HIS A 26 -10.86 -9.65 22.58
CA HIS A 26 -10.25 -8.86 21.51
C HIS A 26 -11.35 -8.05 20.83
N VAL A 27 -11.41 -6.75 21.10
CA VAL A 27 -12.50 -5.86 20.64
C VAL A 27 -12.21 -5.19 19.29
N LEU A 28 -10.98 -5.27 18.81
CA LEU A 28 -10.54 -4.69 17.54
C LEU A 28 -9.72 -5.73 16.78
N ASP A 29 -9.99 -5.95 15.50
CA ASP A 29 -9.23 -6.92 14.71
C ASP A 29 -7.79 -6.48 14.43
N ILE A 30 -6.93 -7.45 14.13
CA ILE A 30 -5.56 -7.18 13.69
C ILE A 30 -5.61 -6.42 12.36
N PRO A 31 -5.02 -5.22 12.28
CA PRO A 31 -5.05 -4.43 11.06
C PRO A 31 -4.20 -5.08 9.97
N HIS A 32 -4.40 -4.64 8.73
CA HIS A 32 -3.56 -5.05 7.61
C HIS A 32 -2.11 -4.58 7.82
N LEU A 33 -1.22 -5.51 8.16
CA LEU A 33 0.14 -5.21 8.66
C LEU A 33 1.04 -4.51 7.63
N VAL A 34 0.74 -4.61 6.33
CA VAL A 34 1.49 -3.95 5.25
C VAL A 34 0.77 -2.73 4.69
N ARG A 35 -0.33 -2.28 5.32
CA ARG A 35 -1.11 -1.12 4.86
C ARG A 35 -0.26 0.12 4.67
N ILE A 36 0.63 0.41 5.62
CA ILE A 36 1.51 1.59 5.56
C ILE A 36 2.38 1.56 4.30
N GLN A 37 2.84 0.38 3.88
CA GLN A 37 3.69 0.23 2.70
C GLN A 37 2.89 0.50 1.41
N LEU A 38 1.66 -0.02 1.34
CA LEU A 38 0.75 0.21 0.22
C LEU A 38 0.33 1.68 0.11
N ASP A 39 -0.04 2.28 1.24
CA ASP A 39 -0.50 3.67 1.31
C ASP A 39 0.65 4.63 0.95
N SER A 40 1.88 4.36 1.43
CA SER A 40 3.08 5.13 1.09
C SER A 40 3.40 5.08 -0.41
N TYR A 41 3.37 3.89 -1.03
CA TYR A 41 3.64 3.76 -2.46
C TYR A 41 2.54 4.40 -3.32
N LYS A 42 1.28 4.30 -2.88
CA LYS A 42 0.15 4.96 -3.55
C LYS A 42 0.36 6.47 -3.57
N TRP A 43 0.64 7.08 -2.42
CA TRP A 43 0.92 8.51 -2.32
C TRP A 43 2.12 8.93 -3.19
N PHE A 44 3.22 8.17 -3.14
CA PHE A 44 4.41 8.48 -3.94
C PHE A 44 4.09 8.54 -5.44
N ARG A 45 3.28 7.60 -5.94
CA ARG A 45 2.89 7.53 -7.35
C ARG A 45 1.89 8.61 -7.74
N GLU A 46 0.94 8.94 -6.87
CA GLU A 46 -0.16 9.86 -7.17
C GLU A 46 0.25 11.32 -7.03
N ASP A 47 0.95 11.66 -5.95
CA ASP A 47 1.28 13.05 -5.62
C ASP A 47 2.80 13.29 -5.62
N GLY A 48 3.56 12.36 -5.01
CA GLY A 48 4.99 12.55 -4.76
C GLY A 48 5.82 12.82 -6.01
N LEU A 49 5.57 12.07 -7.09
CA LEU A 49 6.26 12.28 -8.37
C LEU A 49 5.87 13.61 -9.03
N ALA A 50 4.58 13.95 -9.03
CA ALA A 50 4.09 15.18 -9.64
C ALA A 50 4.69 16.42 -8.95
N ASP A 51 4.76 16.41 -7.62
CA ASP A 51 5.35 17.49 -6.85
C ASP A 51 6.87 17.58 -7.06
N LEU A 52 7.57 16.44 -7.08
CA LEU A 52 9.00 16.40 -7.38
C LEU A 52 9.31 17.01 -8.77
N PHE A 53 8.52 16.67 -9.81
CA PHE A 53 8.74 17.19 -11.15
C PHE A 53 8.45 18.69 -11.27
N LYS A 54 7.48 19.22 -10.51
CA LYS A 54 7.24 20.67 -10.43
C LYS A 54 8.41 21.38 -9.75
N ASP A 55 8.92 20.84 -8.66
CA ASP A 55 9.99 21.47 -7.87
C ASP A 55 11.30 21.59 -8.64
N ILE A 56 11.63 20.61 -9.49
CA ILE A 56 12.86 20.64 -10.29
C ILE A 56 12.72 21.37 -11.63
N SER A 57 11.51 21.78 -12.03
CA SER A 57 11.26 22.45 -13.32
C SER A 57 11.07 23.97 -13.20
N PRO A 58 11.49 24.74 -14.22
CA PRO A 58 12.26 24.29 -15.38
C PRO A 58 13.76 24.14 -15.06
N ILE A 59 14.43 23.27 -15.81
CA ILE A 59 15.88 23.11 -15.75
C ILE A 59 16.50 24.06 -16.78
N GLN A 60 17.29 25.03 -16.32
CA GLN A 60 17.91 26.07 -17.15
C GLN A 60 19.40 25.82 -17.39
N ASP A 61 19.91 26.28 -18.54
CA ASP A 61 21.34 26.25 -18.85
C ASP A 61 22.16 27.23 -17.98
N PHE A 62 23.49 27.11 -17.97
CA PHE A 62 24.33 27.97 -17.11
C PHE A 62 24.20 29.47 -17.41
N THR A 63 23.83 29.83 -18.65
CA THR A 63 23.60 31.24 -19.04
C THR A 63 22.18 31.73 -18.72
N GLY A 64 21.29 30.82 -18.31
CA GLY A 64 19.92 31.08 -17.88
C GLY A 64 18.97 31.55 -18.97
N ASN A 65 19.40 31.59 -20.23
CA ASN A 65 18.66 32.28 -21.30
C ASN A 65 18.73 31.61 -22.68
N ARG A 66 19.44 30.47 -22.83
CA ARG A 66 19.64 29.84 -24.15
C ARG A 66 18.87 28.54 -24.31
N MET A 67 18.77 27.75 -23.25
CA MET A 67 18.10 26.45 -23.29
C MET A 67 17.32 26.21 -22.01
N GLU A 68 16.13 25.64 -22.15
CA GLU A 68 15.24 25.27 -21.06
C GLU A 68 14.69 23.86 -21.32
N LEU A 69 14.67 23.03 -20.28
CA LEU A 69 13.97 21.74 -20.27
C LEU A 69 12.85 21.79 -19.24
N SER A 70 11.64 21.48 -19.68
CA SER A 70 10.47 21.31 -18.80
C SER A 70 9.88 19.92 -18.98
N PHE A 71 9.39 19.34 -17.87
CA PHE A 71 8.62 18.11 -17.92
C PHE A 71 7.18 18.44 -18.37
N ALA A 72 6.72 17.82 -19.47
CA ALA A 72 5.36 17.98 -19.94
C ALA A 72 4.35 17.37 -18.95
N ARG A 73 3.26 18.08 -18.68
CA ARG A 73 2.20 17.69 -17.74
C ARG A 73 1.39 16.52 -18.28
N GLU A 74 1.89 15.30 -18.11
CA GLU A 74 1.14 14.05 -18.24
C GLU A 74 1.56 13.05 -17.15
N ILE A 75 1.42 13.45 -15.89
CA ILE A 75 1.25 12.55 -14.74
C ILE A 75 0.16 13.17 -13.86
#